data_AF-A0A6V8L934-F1
#
_entry.id   AF-A0A6V8L934-F1
#
_cell.length_a   1.000
_cell.length_b   1.000
_cell.length_c   1.000
_cell.angle_alpha   90.00
_cell.angle_beta   90.00
_cell.angle_gamma   90.00
#
_symmetry.space_group_name_H-M   'P 1'
#
loop_
_entity.id
_entity.type
_entity.pdbx_description
1 polymer ?
#
loop_
_entity_poly.entity_id
_entity_poly.type
_entity_poly.pdbx_seq_one_letter_code
_entity_poly.pdbx_strand_id
1 'polypeptide(L)'
;MAGLWATRLGPRTDRTRAAVVLWGGWLIVTGLVFSYMQGTVHPYYSVALAPAIAGLVAVVGRELWRQRDDLVARVFLAAMVGVTGFWSFRLLARTPAWHPELRYAVAATTAVVVLGMLVPPRRLATAAAVVALGGVLTLVGGSGGYALATAAVPHSGSIPSAGPSVSPRGGFGGDASADSALSDLLKATTTTWAAATSGSQTAASLQLASGRPVMAMGGFTGSDPAPTLAQFQQWVQEGKISYFVAGGRGGGGGGGPGGRGSGGEIATWVQENYTATTVGGTTVYDLRG
;
A
#
# COMPACT_ATOMS: atom_id res chain seq x y z
N MET A 1 16.91 -10.84 20.27
CA MET A 1 17.04 -11.77 21.43
C MET A 1 17.55 -13.14 21.01
N ALA A 2 16.82 -13.91 20.20
CA ALA A 2 17.23 -15.27 19.78
C ALA A 2 18.63 -15.33 19.11
N GLY A 3 18.95 -14.39 18.21
CA GLY A 3 20.27 -14.33 17.58
C GLY A 3 21.41 -14.06 18.57
N LEU A 4 21.21 -13.15 19.53
CA LEU A 4 22.21 -12.86 20.57
C LEU A 4 22.41 -14.04 21.51
N TRP A 5 21.33 -14.77 21.84
CA TRP A 5 21.40 -16.02 22.60
C TRP A 5 22.17 -17.10 21.84
N ALA A 6 21.88 -17.29 20.55
CA ALA A 6 22.55 -18.28 19.71
C ALA A 6 24.06 -18.02 19.56
N THR A 7 24.47 -16.74 19.57
CA THR A 7 25.88 -16.33 19.46
C THR A 7 26.54 -16.01 20.81
N ARG A 8 25.89 -16.27 21.95
CA ARG A 8 26.30 -15.74 23.27
C ARG A 8 27.68 -16.22 23.76
N LEU A 9 28.13 -17.37 23.27
CA LEU A 9 29.43 -17.97 23.63
C LEU A 9 30.51 -17.73 22.56
N GLY A 10 30.18 -17.04 21.46
CA GLY A 10 31.11 -16.77 20.37
C GLY A 10 32.11 -15.64 20.69
N PRO A 11 33.29 -15.64 20.08
CA PRO A 11 34.26 -14.56 20.21
C PRO A 11 33.70 -13.25 19.64
N ARG A 12 34.24 -12.10 20.08
CA ARG A 12 33.79 -10.77 19.62
C ARG A 12 33.90 -10.57 18.10
N THR A 13 34.77 -11.33 17.44
CA THR A 13 35.01 -11.33 15.99
C THR A 13 34.12 -12.29 15.21
N ASP A 14 33.13 -12.93 15.84
CA ASP A 14 32.19 -13.82 15.17
C ASP A 14 31.35 -13.06 14.12
N ARG A 15 31.44 -13.51 12.87
CA ARG A 15 30.71 -12.96 11.72
C ARG A 15 29.20 -13.10 11.88
N THR A 16 28.74 -14.15 12.56
CA THR A 16 27.32 -14.39 12.83
C THR A 16 26.76 -13.33 13.77
N ARG A 17 27.51 -13.05 14.85
CA ARG A 17 27.18 -11.97 15.80
C ARG A 17 27.20 -10.61 15.11
N ALA A 18 28.21 -10.35 14.26
CA ALA A 18 28.27 -9.12 13.47
C ALA A 18 27.05 -8.97 12.55
N ALA A 19 26.62 -10.05 11.87
CA ALA A 19 25.42 -10.04 11.03
C ALA A 19 24.14 -9.76 11.84
N VAL A 20 23.98 -10.38 13.02
CA VAL A 20 22.83 -10.11 13.90
C VAL A 20 22.81 -8.65 14.37
N VAL A 21 23.97 -8.07 14.70
CA VAL A 21 24.06 -6.65 15.08
C VAL A 21 23.75 -5.74 13.91
N LEU A 22 24.28 -6.02 12.72
CA LEU A 22 24.04 -5.21 11.52
C LEU A 22 22.56 -5.22 11.12
N TRP A 23 21.98 -6.40 10.92
CA TRP A 23 20.58 -6.53 10.50
C TRP A 23 19.62 -6.13 11.61
N GLY A 24 19.93 -6.46 12.87
CA GLY A 24 19.15 -6.03 14.04
C GLY A 24 19.18 -4.53 14.25
N GLY A 25 20.36 -3.92 14.11
CA GLY A 25 20.54 -2.48 14.19
C GLY A 25 19.77 -1.75 13.11
N TRP A 26 19.86 -2.19 11.85
CA TRP A 26 19.02 -1.68 10.77
C TRP A 26 17.54 -1.76 11.14
N LEU A 27 17.06 -2.95 11.51
CA LEU A 27 15.64 -3.16 11.81
C LEU A 27 15.13 -2.23 12.93
N ILE A 28 15.90 -2.12 14.02
CA ILE A 28 15.56 -1.30 15.17
C ILE A 28 15.57 0.18 14.80
N VAL A 29 16.64 0.66 14.16
CA VAL A 29 16.76 2.09 13.80
C VAL A 29 15.66 2.49 12.81
N THR A 30 15.45 1.72 11.74
CA THR A 30 14.39 2.00 10.77
C THR A 30 13.01 1.91 11.42
N GLY A 31 12.76 0.91 12.27
CA GLY A 31 11.49 0.78 13.00
C GLY A 31 11.22 1.95 13.95
N LEU A 32 12.25 2.43 14.66
CA LEU A 32 12.15 3.62 15.50
C LEU A 32 11.84 4.85 14.67
N VAL A 33 12.59 5.11 13.59
CA VAL A 33 12.32 6.24 12.68
C VAL A 33 10.86 6.21 12.22
N PHE A 34 10.37 5.06 11.73
CA PHE A 34 8.98 4.92 11.29
C PHE A 34 7.96 5.13 12.41
N SER A 35 8.29 4.77 13.65
CA SER A 35 7.41 4.97 14.81
C SER A 35 7.24 6.46 15.17
N TYR A 36 8.21 7.30 14.82
CA TYR A 36 8.15 8.75 15.06
C TYR A 36 7.80 9.56 13.80
N MET A 37 7.69 8.94 12.61
CA MET A 37 7.30 9.63 11.39
C MET A 37 5.88 10.20 11.53
N GLN A 38 5.73 11.48 11.20
CA GLN A 38 4.46 12.20 11.12
C GLN A 38 4.34 12.85 9.73
N GLY A 39 3.12 13.20 9.32
CA GLY A 39 2.85 13.81 8.02
C GLY A 39 2.53 12.79 6.92
N THR A 40 3.11 12.96 5.74
CA THR A 40 2.83 12.17 4.52
C THR A 40 3.52 10.79 4.54
N VAL A 41 3.16 9.96 5.51
CA VAL A 41 3.64 8.58 5.60
C VAL A 41 2.95 7.72 4.53
N HIS A 42 3.76 7.16 3.62
CA HIS A 42 3.26 6.26 2.60
C HIS A 42 3.56 4.81 2.95
N PRO A 43 2.63 3.87 2.69
CA PRO A 43 2.82 2.46 3.00
C PRO A 43 4.11 1.84 2.42
N TYR A 44 4.59 2.31 1.26
CA TYR A 44 5.77 1.74 0.61
C TYR A 44 7.07 1.93 1.40
N TYR A 45 7.13 2.88 2.35
CA TYR A 45 8.29 3.04 3.22
C TYR A 45 8.60 1.77 4.01
N SER A 46 7.58 0.95 4.34
CA SER A 46 7.79 -0.29 5.09
C SER A 46 8.69 -1.30 4.36
N VAL A 47 8.87 -1.18 3.04
CA VAL A 47 9.78 -2.03 2.25
C VAL A 47 11.22 -1.93 2.74
N ALA A 48 11.62 -0.80 3.33
CA ALA A 48 12.96 -0.61 3.90
C ALA A 48 13.27 -1.58 5.06
N LEU A 49 12.26 -2.16 5.71
CA LEU A 49 12.45 -3.18 6.76
C LEU A 49 12.72 -4.57 6.19
N ALA A 50 12.34 -4.84 4.93
CA ALA A 50 12.34 -6.18 4.35
C ALA A 50 13.74 -6.84 4.32
N PRO A 51 14.82 -6.17 3.87
CA PRO A 51 16.16 -6.78 3.87
C PRO A 51 16.64 -7.15 5.29
N ALA A 52 16.38 -6.29 6.27
CA ALA A 52 16.77 -6.52 7.66
C ALA A 52 16.02 -7.70 8.28
N ILE A 53 14.71 -7.80 8.03
CA ILE A 53 13.91 -8.96 8.44
C ILE A 53 14.44 -10.23 7.76
N ALA A 54 14.66 -10.20 6.45
CA ALA A 54 15.15 -11.35 5.69
C ALA A 54 16.52 -11.84 6.20
N GLY A 55 17.46 -10.92 6.41
CA GLY A 55 18.78 -11.20 6.95
C GLY A 55 18.72 -11.82 8.35
N LEU A 56 17.88 -11.28 9.25
CA LEU A 56 17.68 -11.84 10.59
C LEU A 56 17.03 -13.22 10.55
N VAL A 57 15.97 -13.40 9.76
CA VAL A 57 15.29 -14.70 9.63
C VAL A 57 16.26 -15.75 9.09
N ALA A 58 17.05 -15.43 8.07
CA ALA A 58 18.03 -16.34 7.50
C ALA A 58 19.14 -16.70 8.49
N VAL A 59 19.79 -15.72 9.11
CA VAL A 59 20.92 -15.95 10.03
C VAL A 59 20.46 -16.64 11.31
N VAL A 60 19.45 -16.09 11.99
CA VAL A 60 18.97 -16.62 13.27
C VAL A 60 18.27 -17.96 13.07
N GLY A 61 17.46 -18.10 12.03
CA GLY A 61 16.80 -19.36 11.69
C GLY A 61 17.80 -20.48 11.45
N ARG A 62 18.88 -20.21 10.68
CA ARG A 62 19.97 -21.17 10.46
C ARG A 62 20.64 -21.58 11.76
N GLU A 63 21.01 -20.64 12.62
CA GLU A 63 21.73 -20.98 13.87
C GLU A 63 20.86 -21.74 14.85
N LEU A 64 19.59 -21.36 15.02
CA LEU A 64 18.65 -22.12 15.84
C LEU A 64 18.41 -23.52 15.28
N TRP A 65 18.34 -23.66 13.95
CA TRP A 65 18.18 -24.97 13.31
C TRP A 65 19.39 -25.89 13.51
N ARG A 66 20.61 -25.34 13.53
CA ARG A 66 21.81 -26.12 13.88
C ARG A 66 21.79 -26.61 15.32
N GLN A 67 21.14 -25.86 16.21
CA GLN A 67 20.96 -26.20 17.62
C GLN A 67 19.60 -26.87 17.90
N ARG A 68 18.92 -27.42 16.87
CA ARG A 68 17.57 -28.01 17.00
C ARG A 68 17.43 -29.18 17.98
N ASP A 69 18.54 -29.68 18.53
CA ASP A 69 18.50 -30.67 19.61
C ASP A 69 18.24 -30.04 20.99
N ASP A 70 18.54 -28.75 21.15
CA ASP A 70 18.27 -27.94 22.34
C ASP A 70 16.79 -27.49 22.38
N LEU A 71 16.16 -27.66 23.54
CA LEU A 71 14.79 -27.22 23.78
C LEU A 71 14.63 -25.70 23.60
N VAL A 72 15.60 -24.90 24.04
CA VAL A 72 15.54 -23.44 23.93
C VAL A 72 15.53 -23.01 22.47
N ALA A 73 16.35 -23.65 21.63
CA ALA A 73 16.39 -23.37 20.21
C ALA A 73 15.05 -23.74 19.53
N ARG A 74 14.45 -24.88 19.90
CA ARG A 74 13.12 -25.28 19.43
C ARG A 74 12.03 -24.32 19.86
N VAL A 75 12.05 -23.86 21.11
CA VAL A 75 11.08 -22.87 21.61
C VAL A 75 11.20 -21.56 20.83
N PHE A 76 12.41 -21.10 20.52
CA PHE A 76 12.58 -19.91 19.66
C PHE A 76 12.05 -20.12 18.25
N LEU A 77 12.35 -21.25 17.60
CA LEU A 77 11.83 -21.57 16.26
C LEU A 77 10.30 -21.65 16.26
N ALA A 78 9.73 -22.36 17.24
CA ALA A 78 8.29 -22.49 17.42
C ALA A 78 7.63 -21.13 17.66
N ALA A 79 8.24 -20.26 18.49
CA ALA A 79 7.75 -18.91 18.72
C ALA A 79 7.79 -18.04 17.45
N MET A 80 8.87 -18.13 16.66
CA MET A 80 8.97 -17.39 15.38
C MET A 80 7.86 -17.79 14.40
N VAL A 81 7.60 -19.10 14.26
CA VAL A 81 6.51 -19.62 13.42
C VAL A 81 5.15 -19.22 13.98
N GLY A 82 4.94 -19.36 15.29
CA GLY A 82 3.68 -19.02 15.97
C GLY A 82 3.30 -17.54 15.82
N VAL A 83 4.26 -16.63 16.00
CA VAL A 83 4.04 -15.19 15.79
C VAL A 83 3.70 -14.89 14.33
N THR A 84 4.40 -15.52 13.39
CA THR A 84 4.13 -15.37 11.96
C THR A 84 2.71 -15.83 11.62
N GLY A 85 2.34 -17.05 12.01
CA GLY A 85 1.01 -17.61 11.77
C GLY A 85 -0.11 -16.83 12.46
N PHE A 86 0.12 -16.33 13.69
CA PHE A 86 -0.81 -15.44 14.37
C PHE A 86 -1.07 -14.15 13.58
N TRP A 87 -0.02 -13.50 13.07
CA TRP A 87 -0.21 -12.29 12.26
C TRP A 87 -0.86 -12.62 10.92
N SER A 88 -0.49 -13.72 10.25
CA SER A 88 -1.17 -14.16 9.04
C SER A 88 -2.68 -14.39 9.25
N PHE A 89 -3.07 -15.04 10.36
CA PHE A 89 -4.48 -15.19 10.75
C PHE A 89 -5.16 -13.84 10.95
N ARG A 90 -4.53 -12.93 11.70
CA ARG A 90 -5.09 -11.60 12.00
C ARG A 90 -5.19 -10.71 10.77
N LEU A 91 -4.31 -10.86 9.78
CA LEU A 91 -4.41 -10.18 8.48
C LEU A 91 -5.56 -10.73 7.65
N LEU A 92 -5.68 -12.05 7.50
CA LEU A 92 -6.81 -12.69 6.81
C LEU A 92 -8.16 -12.39 7.50
N ALA A 93 -8.16 -12.21 8.82
CA ALA A 93 -9.35 -11.79 9.55
C ALA A 93 -9.84 -10.37 9.21
N ARG A 94 -9.03 -9.54 8.52
CA ARG A 94 -9.45 -8.22 8.03
C ARG A 94 -10.27 -8.31 6.73
N THR A 95 -10.23 -9.45 6.06
CA THR A 95 -10.92 -9.74 4.79
C THR A 95 -11.88 -10.94 4.95
N PRO A 96 -12.83 -10.91 5.91
CA PRO A 96 -13.61 -12.10 6.28
C PRO A 96 -14.51 -12.66 5.17
N ALA A 97 -14.81 -11.87 4.13
CA ALA A 97 -15.58 -12.31 2.97
C ALA A 97 -14.72 -13.01 1.91
N TRP A 98 -13.39 -12.83 1.94
CA TRP A 98 -12.47 -13.40 0.97
C TRP A 98 -11.84 -14.67 1.52
N HIS A 99 -12.26 -15.82 1.02
CA HIS A 99 -11.79 -17.16 1.43
C HIS A 99 -11.70 -17.32 2.96
N PRO A 100 -12.84 -17.26 3.68
CA PRO A 100 -12.88 -17.30 5.16
C PRO A 100 -12.22 -18.53 5.77
N GLU A 101 -12.13 -19.63 5.04
CA GLU A 101 -11.46 -20.87 5.41
C GLU A 101 -9.93 -20.72 5.56
N LEU A 102 -9.30 -19.81 4.80
CA LEU A 102 -7.83 -19.68 4.78
C LEU A 102 -7.26 -19.31 6.14
N ARG A 103 -7.93 -18.43 6.89
CA ARG A 103 -7.44 -18.05 8.23
C ARG A 103 -7.38 -19.26 9.15
N TYR A 104 -8.41 -20.10 9.15
CA TYR A 104 -8.47 -21.29 9.99
C TYR A 104 -7.46 -22.35 9.52
N ALA A 105 -7.29 -22.52 8.22
CA ALA A 105 -6.25 -23.41 7.66
C ALA A 105 -4.84 -22.96 8.07
N VAL A 106 -4.55 -21.65 8.01
CA VAL A 106 -3.28 -21.08 8.48
C VAL A 106 -3.10 -21.29 9.98
N ALA A 107 -4.14 -21.06 10.80
CA ALA A 107 -4.07 -21.28 12.25
C ALA A 107 -3.81 -22.74 12.59
N ALA A 108 -4.53 -23.67 11.96
CA ALA A 108 -4.38 -25.11 12.19
C ALA A 108 -2.99 -25.61 11.77
N THR A 109 -2.52 -25.23 10.58
CA THR A 109 -1.18 -25.61 10.09
C THR A 109 -0.07 -25.00 10.96
N THR A 110 -0.22 -23.75 11.38
CA THR A 110 0.71 -23.11 12.34
C THR A 110 0.76 -23.90 13.64
N ALA A 111 -0.38 -24.27 14.22
CA ALA A 111 -0.43 -25.04 15.47
C ALA A 111 0.28 -26.39 15.32
N VAL A 112 0.05 -27.10 14.22
CA VAL A 112 0.71 -28.38 13.93
C VAL A 112 2.22 -28.22 13.81
N VAL A 113 2.72 -27.20 13.09
CA VAL A 113 4.16 -26.95 12.94
C VAL A 113 4.79 -26.56 14.29
N VAL A 114 4.14 -25.69 15.06
CA VAL A 114 4.61 -25.25 16.38
C VAL A 114 4.73 -26.44 17.33
N LEU A 115 3.70 -27.29 17.41
CA LEU A 115 3.72 -28.49 18.25
C LEU A 115 4.78 -29.47 17.77
N GLY A 116 4.90 -29.68 16.45
CA GLY A 116 5.91 -30.54 15.85
C GLY A 116 7.35 -30.10 16.14
N MET A 117 7.61 -28.79 16.12
CA MET A 117 8.93 -28.22 16.45
C MET A 117 9.35 -28.46 17.90
N LEU A 118 8.41 -28.71 18.82
CA LEU A 118 8.71 -28.99 20.22
C LEU A 118 9.04 -30.47 20.47
N VAL A 119 8.69 -31.37 19.52
CA VAL A 119 8.98 -32.81 19.61
C VAL A 119 10.42 -33.10 19.18
N PRO A 120 11.18 -33.95 19.90
CA PRO A 120 12.57 -34.26 19.56
C PRO A 120 12.73 -34.99 18.21
N PRO A 121 13.75 -34.62 17.39
CA PRO A 121 13.90 -35.05 16.00
C PRO A 121 14.23 -36.53 15.85
N ARG A 122 14.79 -37.17 16.90
CA ARG A 122 15.12 -38.60 16.92
C ARG A 122 13.90 -39.53 16.83
N ARG A 123 12.67 -39.00 16.94
CA ARG A 123 11.42 -39.78 16.89
C ARG A 123 10.61 -39.61 15.60
N LEU A 124 11.01 -38.80 14.62
CA LEU A 124 10.14 -38.50 13.48
C LEU A 124 10.88 -38.25 12.15
N ALA A 125 11.00 -39.31 11.34
CA ALA A 125 11.13 -39.16 9.88
C ALA A 125 9.87 -38.49 9.25
N THR A 126 8.73 -38.55 9.96
CA THR A 126 7.42 -37.99 9.59
C THR A 126 7.24 -36.49 9.96
N ALA A 127 8.05 -35.92 10.86
CA ALA A 127 8.02 -34.49 11.23
C ALA A 127 8.58 -33.62 10.10
N ALA A 128 9.49 -34.18 9.30
CA ALA A 128 10.09 -33.51 8.16
C ALA A 128 9.04 -33.16 7.07
N ALA A 129 8.08 -34.04 6.82
CA ALA A 129 6.99 -33.81 5.87
C ALA A 129 5.96 -32.80 6.41
N VAL A 130 5.60 -32.87 7.70
CA VAL A 130 4.65 -31.95 8.34
C VAL A 130 5.18 -30.52 8.42
N VAL A 131 6.49 -30.35 8.67
CA VAL A 131 7.15 -29.04 8.66
C VAL A 131 7.32 -28.51 7.23
N ALA A 132 7.65 -29.36 6.25
CA ALA A 132 7.78 -28.97 4.86
C ALA A 132 6.43 -28.57 4.22
N LEU A 133 5.36 -29.36 4.45
CA LEU A 133 4.02 -29.07 3.93
C LEU A 133 3.35 -27.89 4.66
N GLY A 134 3.51 -27.82 5.97
CA GLY A 134 2.98 -26.72 6.79
C GLY A 134 3.68 -25.38 6.54
N GLY A 135 4.98 -25.41 6.25
CA GLY A 135 5.77 -24.22 5.88
C GLY A 135 5.35 -23.63 4.53
N VAL A 136 5.05 -24.48 3.53
CA VAL A 136 4.52 -24.03 2.24
C VAL A 136 3.10 -23.46 2.42
N LEU A 137 2.24 -24.11 3.19
CA LEU A 137 0.85 -23.63 3.42
C LEU A 137 0.77 -22.33 4.24
N THR A 138 1.70 -22.08 5.16
CA THR A 138 1.74 -20.81 5.91
C THR A 138 2.34 -19.66 5.09
N LEU A 139 3.39 -19.90 4.30
CA LEU A 139 3.92 -18.91 3.36
C LEU A 139 2.93 -18.56 2.23
N VAL A 140 2.21 -19.57 1.72
CA VAL A 140 1.25 -19.40 0.61
C VAL A 140 -0.12 -18.94 1.10
N GLY A 141 -0.60 -19.36 2.27
CA GLY A 141 -1.97 -19.08 2.71
C GLY A 141 -2.21 -17.63 3.15
N GLY A 142 -1.23 -16.98 3.79
CA GLY A 142 -1.32 -15.58 4.21
C GLY A 142 -0.76 -14.61 3.15
N SER A 143 0.55 -14.46 3.16
CA SER A 143 1.26 -13.54 2.25
C SER A 143 1.18 -13.96 0.78
N GLY A 144 1.26 -15.27 0.47
CA GLY A 144 1.12 -15.76 -0.90
C GLY A 144 -0.28 -15.55 -1.48
N GLY A 145 -1.33 -15.76 -0.68
CA GLY A 145 -2.72 -15.53 -1.07
C GLY A 145 -2.95 -14.06 -1.38
N TYR A 146 -2.44 -13.16 -0.53
CA TYR A 146 -2.47 -11.72 -0.80
C TYR A 146 -1.67 -11.36 -2.05
N ALA A 147 -0.50 -11.96 -2.26
CA ALA A 147 0.30 -11.71 -3.46
C ALA A 147 -0.42 -12.17 -4.74
N LEU A 148 -1.06 -13.35 -4.72
CA LEU A 148 -1.87 -13.86 -5.83
C LEU A 148 -3.10 -12.98 -6.07
N ALA A 149 -3.83 -12.59 -5.01
CA ALA A 149 -4.98 -11.69 -5.12
C ALA A 149 -4.58 -10.34 -5.73
N THR A 150 -3.41 -9.81 -5.33
CA THR A 150 -2.85 -8.58 -5.88
C THR A 150 -2.50 -8.78 -7.35
N ALA A 151 -1.80 -9.86 -7.72
CA ALA A 151 -1.38 -10.09 -9.10
C ALA A 151 -2.55 -10.39 -10.06
N ALA A 152 -3.68 -10.89 -9.53
CA ALA A 152 -4.82 -11.32 -10.34
C ALA A 152 -5.73 -10.18 -10.82
N VAL A 153 -5.60 -8.98 -10.27
CA VAL A 153 -6.46 -7.83 -10.60
C VAL A 153 -5.60 -6.66 -11.06
N PRO A 154 -5.98 -5.96 -12.15
CA PRO A 154 -5.34 -4.70 -12.51
C PRO A 154 -5.53 -3.65 -11.41
N HIS A 155 -4.46 -2.91 -11.10
CA HIS A 155 -4.51 -1.81 -10.13
C HIS A 155 -4.41 -0.47 -10.85
N SER A 156 -5.22 0.49 -10.40
CA SER A 156 -5.15 1.89 -10.81
C SER A 156 -4.72 2.77 -9.62
N GLY A 157 -4.54 4.07 -9.87
CA GLY A 157 -4.26 5.02 -8.81
C GLY A 157 -2.80 5.06 -8.34
N SER A 158 -2.52 5.95 -7.39
CA SER A 158 -1.16 6.25 -6.92
C SER A 158 -0.72 5.39 -5.73
N ILE A 159 -1.66 4.71 -5.06
CA ILE A 159 -1.38 3.91 -3.86
C ILE A 159 -2.09 2.55 -3.94
N PRO A 160 -1.62 1.64 -4.82
CA PRO A 160 -2.16 0.29 -4.87
C PRO A 160 -1.93 -0.43 -3.54
N SER A 161 -2.93 -1.16 -3.07
CA SER A 161 -2.86 -1.91 -1.81
C SER A 161 -2.80 -3.41 -2.09
N ALA A 162 -1.96 -4.12 -1.35
CA ALA A 162 -1.80 -5.56 -1.51
C ALA A 162 -2.94 -6.33 -0.83
N GLY A 163 -3.48 -7.31 -1.54
CA GLY A 163 -4.52 -8.22 -1.06
C GLY A 163 -5.87 -8.02 -1.75
N PRO A 164 -6.92 -8.69 -1.23
CA PRO A 164 -8.26 -8.57 -1.75
C PRO A 164 -8.81 -7.17 -1.54
N SER A 165 -9.56 -6.68 -2.52
CA SER A 165 -10.27 -5.40 -2.43
C SER A 165 -11.26 -5.42 -1.26
N VAL A 166 -10.95 -4.66 -0.21
CA VAL A 166 -11.89 -4.30 0.85
C VAL A 166 -12.40 -2.90 0.60
N SER A 167 -13.67 -2.63 0.90
CA SER A 167 -14.24 -1.29 0.75
C SER A 167 -13.31 -0.23 1.37
N PRO A 168 -13.00 0.87 0.67
CA PRO A 168 -12.00 1.82 1.13
C PRO A 168 -12.40 2.41 2.48
N ARG A 169 -11.71 2.00 3.56
CA ARG A 169 -11.77 2.73 4.83
C ARG A 169 -10.73 3.84 4.77
N GLY A 170 -11.18 5.01 4.34
CA GLY A 170 -10.53 6.32 4.50
C GLY A 170 -9.00 6.31 4.54
N GLY A 171 -8.37 6.28 3.36
CA GLY A 171 -6.95 6.54 3.17
C GLY A 171 -6.74 7.57 2.05
N PHE A 172 -5.62 8.30 2.08
CA PHE A 172 -5.19 9.10 0.92
C PHE A 172 -5.05 8.16 -0.29
N GLY A 173 -5.51 8.57 -1.47
CA GLY A 173 -5.35 7.78 -2.70
C GLY A 173 -6.39 6.69 -2.93
N GLY A 174 -7.62 6.86 -2.44
CA GLY A 174 -8.74 6.02 -2.89
C GLY A 174 -8.85 6.06 -4.42
N ASP A 175 -9.01 4.89 -5.04
CA ASP A 175 -9.28 4.73 -6.47
C ASP A 175 -10.57 5.47 -6.85
N ALA A 176 -10.45 6.76 -7.11
CA ALA A 176 -11.39 7.47 -7.97
C ALA A 176 -11.07 7.01 -9.40
N SER A 177 -11.41 5.76 -9.70
CA SER A 177 -11.55 5.32 -11.08
C SER A 177 -12.56 6.27 -11.73
N ALA A 178 -12.13 7.01 -12.75
CA ALA A 178 -13.02 7.91 -13.44
C ALA A 178 -14.18 7.09 -14.02
N ASP A 179 -15.41 7.48 -13.69
CA ASP A 179 -16.61 6.82 -14.20
C ASP A 179 -16.53 6.72 -15.74
N SER A 180 -16.95 5.59 -16.31
CA SER A 180 -16.91 5.37 -17.76
C SER A 180 -17.62 6.47 -18.55
N ALA A 181 -18.72 7.02 -18.03
CA ALA A 181 -19.45 8.10 -18.68
C ALA A 181 -18.61 9.40 -18.74
N LEU A 182 -17.85 9.69 -17.68
CA LEU A 182 -16.95 10.84 -17.66
C LEU A 182 -15.76 10.62 -18.60
N SER A 183 -15.18 9.42 -18.61
CA SER A 183 -14.11 9.06 -19.55
C SER A 183 -14.55 9.25 -21.00
N ASP A 184 -15.74 8.77 -21.35
CA ASP A 184 -16.27 8.85 -22.72
C ASP A 184 -16.61 10.29 -23.13
N LEU A 185 -17.13 11.11 -22.20
CA LEU A 185 -17.31 12.55 -22.43
C LEU A 185 -15.98 13.23 -22.78
N LEU A 186 -14.92 12.96 -22.01
CA LEU A 186 -13.61 13.55 -22.24
C LEU A 186 -12.99 13.06 -23.55
N LYS A 187 -13.13 11.77 -23.88
CA LYS A 187 -12.66 11.18 -25.15
C LYS A 187 -13.24 11.86 -26.39
N ALA A 188 -14.45 12.39 -26.31
CA ALA A 188 -15.13 13.04 -27.44
C ALA A 188 -14.58 14.45 -27.76
N THR A 189 -13.78 15.04 -26.88
CA THR A 189 -13.21 16.38 -27.07
C THR A 189 -12.06 16.39 -28.07
N THR A 190 -11.76 17.54 -28.67
CA THR A 190 -10.59 17.73 -29.56
C THR A 190 -9.74 18.94 -29.17
N THR A 191 -10.06 19.58 -28.04
CA THR A 191 -9.35 20.74 -27.52
C THR A 191 -7.98 20.34 -26.97
N THR A 192 -7.08 21.32 -26.83
CA THR A 192 -5.75 21.13 -26.22
C THR A 192 -5.84 20.43 -24.87
N TRP A 193 -6.81 20.84 -24.04
CA TRP A 193 -7.18 20.14 -22.81
C TRP A 193 -8.65 19.74 -22.88
N ALA A 194 -8.92 18.45 -22.75
CA ALA A 194 -10.27 17.92 -22.65
C ALA A 194 -10.98 18.44 -21.40
N ALA A 195 -10.25 18.56 -20.29
CA ALA A 195 -10.75 19.16 -19.08
C ALA A 195 -9.68 19.90 -18.29
N ALA A 196 -10.10 20.70 -17.32
CA ALA A 196 -9.29 21.18 -16.21
C ALA A 196 -9.88 20.69 -14.88
N THR A 197 -9.03 20.37 -13.92
CA THR A 197 -9.46 19.96 -12.57
C THR A 197 -8.44 20.35 -11.51
N SER A 198 -8.89 20.46 -10.26
CA SER A 198 -8.04 20.80 -9.13
C SER A 198 -7.25 19.58 -8.66
N GLY A 199 -5.93 19.74 -8.56
CA GLY A 199 -5.04 18.69 -8.09
C GLY A 199 -4.49 17.79 -9.21
N SER A 200 -3.18 17.54 -9.17
CA SER A 200 -2.48 16.70 -10.16
C SER A 200 -2.93 15.24 -10.15
N GLN A 201 -3.33 14.70 -9.01
CA GLN A 201 -3.79 13.30 -8.91
C GLN A 201 -5.11 13.08 -9.64
N THR A 202 -6.09 13.98 -9.47
CA THR A 202 -7.38 13.90 -10.17
C THR A 202 -7.19 14.05 -11.67
N ALA A 203 -6.35 15.02 -12.10
CA ALA A 203 -6.03 15.22 -13.51
C ALA A 203 -5.39 13.98 -14.13
N ALA A 204 -4.42 13.35 -13.44
CA ALA A 204 -3.75 12.14 -13.92
C ALA A 204 -4.74 10.97 -14.10
N SER A 205 -5.66 10.74 -13.15
CA SER A 205 -6.68 9.69 -13.28
C SER A 205 -7.59 9.92 -14.48
N LEU A 206 -8.04 11.16 -14.72
CA LEU A 206 -8.85 11.51 -15.88
C LEU A 206 -8.08 11.38 -17.20
N GLN A 207 -6.80 11.76 -17.22
CA GLN A 207 -5.92 11.58 -18.39
C GLN A 207 -5.77 10.11 -18.77
N LEU A 208 -5.46 9.25 -17.79
CA LEU A 208 -5.28 7.82 -18.03
C LEU A 208 -6.58 7.15 -18.48
N ALA A 209 -7.71 7.52 -17.87
CA ALA A 209 -9.00 6.92 -18.20
C ALA A 209 -9.51 7.35 -19.59
N SER A 210 -9.32 8.61 -19.96
CA SER A 210 -9.82 9.16 -21.23
C SER A 210 -8.81 9.09 -22.38
N GLY A 211 -7.52 8.93 -22.10
CA GLY A 211 -6.46 9.08 -23.10
C GLY A 211 -6.32 10.51 -23.65
N ARG A 212 -6.89 11.51 -22.96
CA ARG A 212 -6.88 12.91 -23.38
C ARG A 212 -6.12 13.80 -22.40
N PRO A 213 -5.51 14.91 -22.84
CA PRO A 213 -4.87 15.84 -21.92
C PRO A 213 -5.88 16.50 -20.97
N VAL A 214 -5.59 16.47 -19.68
CA VAL A 214 -6.37 17.16 -18.63
C VAL A 214 -5.43 18.09 -17.87
N MET A 215 -5.82 19.36 -17.71
CA MET A 215 -5.04 20.34 -16.99
C MET A 215 -5.18 20.16 -15.49
N ALA A 216 -4.04 20.00 -14.80
CA ALA A 216 -3.97 20.04 -13.35
C ALA A 216 -3.80 21.48 -12.87
N MET A 217 -4.73 21.96 -12.05
CA MET A 217 -4.63 23.29 -11.44
C MET A 217 -4.20 23.17 -9.98
N GLY A 218 -3.28 24.04 -9.55
CA GLY A 218 -2.84 24.09 -8.16
C GLY A 218 -1.81 23.02 -7.76
N GLY A 219 -1.29 22.23 -8.70
CA GLY A 219 -0.25 21.23 -8.42
C GLY A 219 -0.72 20.07 -7.53
N PHE A 220 0.19 19.48 -6.76
CA PHE A 220 -0.14 18.34 -5.88
C PHE A 220 -0.95 18.75 -4.64
N THR A 221 -0.67 19.93 -4.08
CA THR A 221 -1.29 20.44 -2.84
C THR A 221 -2.44 21.41 -3.08
N GLY A 222 -2.74 21.76 -4.33
CA GLY A 222 -3.77 22.74 -4.70
C GLY A 222 -3.35 24.21 -4.55
N SER A 223 -2.09 24.47 -4.15
CA SER A 223 -1.58 25.81 -3.84
C SER A 223 -0.72 26.43 -4.94
N ASP A 224 -0.33 25.69 -5.97
CA ASP A 224 0.55 26.22 -6.99
C ASP A 224 -0.18 27.34 -7.78
N PRO A 225 0.49 28.47 -8.08
CA PRO A 225 -0.09 29.56 -8.87
C PRO A 225 -0.08 29.23 -10.37
N ALA A 226 -0.52 28.03 -10.74
CA ALA A 226 -0.45 27.51 -12.10
C ALA A 226 -1.75 26.77 -12.48
N PRO A 227 -2.45 27.23 -13.54
CA PRO A 227 -2.32 28.56 -14.18
C PRO A 227 -2.87 29.68 -13.27
N THR A 228 -2.58 30.94 -13.59
CA THR A 228 -3.29 32.07 -12.95
C THR A 228 -4.74 32.13 -13.45
N LEU A 229 -5.64 32.80 -12.71
CA LEU A 229 -7.03 33.00 -13.14
C LEU A 229 -7.11 33.67 -14.51
N ALA A 230 -6.31 34.71 -14.75
CA ALA A 230 -6.29 35.43 -16.03
C ALA A 230 -5.85 34.53 -17.20
N GLN A 231 -4.83 33.70 -17.00
CA GLN A 231 -4.39 32.73 -18.02
C GLN A 231 -5.47 31.68 -18.30
N PHE A 232 -6.13 31.19 -17.24
CA PHE A 232 -7.22 30.23 -17.38
C PHE A 232 -8.38 30.81 -18.19
N GLN A 233 -8.82 32.02 -17.84
CA GLN A 233 -9.87 32.74 -18.58
C GLN A 233 -9.51 32.93 -20.05
N GLN A 234 -8.27 33.33 -20.33
CA GLN A 234 -7.79 33.47 -21.71
C GLN A 234 -7.87 32.14 -22.48
N TRP A 235 -7.43 31.03 -21.89
CA TRP A 235 -7.48 29.73 -22.56
C TRP A 235 -8.90 29.21 -22.78
N VAL A 236 -9.83 29.55 -21.89
CA VAL A 236 -11.25 29.25 -22.09
C VAL A 236 -11.80 30.06 -23.27
N GLN A 237 -11.51 31.36 -23.34
CA GLN A 237 -11.93 32.21 -24.46
C GLN A 237 -11.32 31.76 -25.80
N GLU A 238 -10.08 31.28 -25.79
CA GLU A 238 -9.40 30.70 -26.96
C GLU A 238 -9.92 29.30 -27.34
N GLY A 239 -10.89 28.74 -26.60
CA GLY A 239 -11.46 27.42 -26.86
C GLY A 239 -10.48 26.26 -26.60
N LYS A 240 -9.46 26.47 -25.77
CA LYS A 240 -8.42 25.45 -25.50
C LYS A 240 -8.84 24.42 -24.44
N ILE A 241 -9.88 24.70 -23.67
CA ILE A 241 -10.36 23.86 -22.57
C ILE A 241 -11.85 23.56 -22.79
N SER A 242 -12.24 22.28 -22.87
CA SER A 242 -13.65 21.90 -23.08
C SER A 242 -14.46 21.89 -21.77
N TYR A 243 -13.94 21.26 -20.72
CA TYR A 243 -14.67 21.05 -19.48
C TYR A 243 -13.88 21.49 -18.24
N PHE A 244 -14.60 21.85 -17.18
CA PHE A 244 -14.05 21.88 -15.82
C PHE A 244 -14.69 20.75 -15.01
N VAL A 245 -13.89 19.87 -14.44
CA VAL A 245 -14.35 18.78 -13.58
C VAL A 245 -14.09 19.18 -12.14
N ALA A 246 -15.16 19.36 -11.35
CA ALA A 246 -15.01 19.67 -9.94
C ALA A 246 -14.34 18.48 -9.24
N GLY A 247 -13.28 18.76 -8.49
CA GLY A 247 -12.60 17.73 -7.69
C GLY A 247 -13.61 17.04 -6.79
N GLY A 248 -13.76 15.72 -6.96
CA GLY A 248 -14.66 14.91 -6.15
C GLY A 248 -14.36 15.06 -4.66
N ARG A 249 -15.39 14.92 -3.83
CA ARG A 249 -15.37 15.13 -2.36
C ARG A 249 -14.52 14.10 -1.58
N GLY A 250 -13.58 13.40 -2.22
CA GLY A 250 -12.87 12.25 -1.68
C GLY A 250 -11.36 12.39 -1.80
N GLY A 251 -10.68 12.52 -0.65
CA GLY A 251 -9.22 12.50 -0.56
C GLY A 251 -8.73 13.66 0.31
N GLY A 252 -8.61 13.41 1.61
CA GLY A 252 -8.02 14.35 2.55
C GLY A 252 -6.67 14.86 2.03
N GLY A 253 -6.35 16.10 2.38
CA GLY A 253 -5.19 16.81 1.85
C GLY A 253 -5.39 18.31 1.87
N GLY A 254 -5.65 18.89 3.05
CA GLY A 254 -5.41 20.33 3.27
C GLY A 254 -6.41 21.32 2.67
N GLY A 255 -7.71 20.98 2.62
CA GLY A 255 -8.77 21.98 2.42
C GLY A 255 -9.06 22.75 3.71
N GLY A 256 -8.07 23.48 4.24
CA GLY A 256 -8.33 24.47 5.29
C GLY A 256 -9.22 25.60 4.73
N PRO A 257 -10.06 26.25 5.56
CA PRO A 257 -10.83 27.43 5.14
C PRO A 257 -9.86 28.57 4.80
N GLY A 258 -9.39 28.61 3.54
CA GLY A 258 -8.37 29.54 3.09
C GLY A 258 -7.40 29.01 2.02
N GLY A 259 -7.84 28.15 1.10
CA GLY A 259 -7.09 27.82 -0.12
C GLY A 259 -6.92 29.05 -1.02
N ARG A 260 -6.04 29.99 -0.63
CA ARG A 260 -5.67 31.21 -1.37
C ARG A 260 -4.66 30.89 -2.49
N GLY A 261 -4.97 29.88 -3.29
CA GLY A 261 -4.21 29.53 -4.49
C GLY A 261 -5.07 29.77 -5.72
N SER A 262 -4.43 30.07 -6.85
CA SER A 262 -5.09 30.32 -8.15
C SER A 262 -6.17 29.29 -8.52
N GLY A 263 -5.97 28.01 -8.18
CA GLY A 263 -6.94 26.95 -8.44
C GLY A 263 -8.28 27.12 -7.70
N GLY A 264 -8.27 27.71 -6.50
CA GLY A 264 -9.50 28.03 -5.77
C GLY A 264 -10.26 29.18 -6.42
N GLU A 265 -9.55 30.22 -6.84
CA GLU A 265 -10.13 31.37 -7.56
C GLU A 265 -10.73 30.96 -8.90
N ILE A 266 -10.04 30.09 -9.65
CA ILE A 266 -10.55 29.52 -10.91
C ILE A 266 -11.81 28.69 -10.66
N ALA A 267 -11.82 27.83 -9.63
CA ALA A 267 -12.98 27.01 -9.32
C ALA A 267 -14.21 27.86 -8.99
N THR A 268 -14.05 28.93 -8.20
CA THR A 268 -15.12 29.88 -7.89
C THR A 268 -15.60 30.59 -9.15
N TRP A 269 -14.68 31.12 -9.97
CA TRP A 269 -15.02 31.80 -11.21
C TRP A 269 -15.81 30.88 -12.16
N VAL A 270 -15.41 29.62 -12.31
CA VAL A 270 -16.16 28.66 -13.14
C VAL A 270 -17.58 28.43 -12.59
N GLN A 271 -17.73 28.27 -11.27
CA GLN A 271 -19.03 28.06 -10.63
C GLN A 271 -19.98 29.24 -10.80
N GLU A 272 -19.45 30.46 -10.84
CA GLU A 272 -20.24 31.69 -11.01
C GLU A 272 -20.64 31.94 -12.48
N ASN A 273 -19.85 31.46 -13.44
CA ASN A 273 -19.99 31.81 -14.86
C ASN A 273 -20.55 30.68 -15.73
N TYR A 274 -20.55 29.42 -15.26
CA TYR A 274 -20.97 28.25 -16.04
C TYR A 274 -21.99 27.40 -15.29
N THR A 275 -22.83 26.67 -16.04
CA THR A 275 -23.86 25.81 -15.47
C THR A 275 -23.29 24.43 -15.10
N ALA A 276 -23.53 23.99 -13.87
CA ALA A 276 -23.15 22.67 -13.40
C ALA A 276 -24.03 21.58 -14.03
N THR A 277 -23.40 20.51 -14.50
CA THR A 277 -24.03 19.26 -14.92
C THR A 277 -23.44 18.08 -14.15
N THR A 278 -24.11 16.93 -14.15
CA THR A 278 -23.62 15.71 -13.49
C THR A 278 -23.40 14.62 -14.51
N VAL A 279 -22.18 14.07 -14.55
CA VAL A 279 -21.77 12.99 -15.45
C VAL A 279 -21.08 11.92 -14.61
N GLY A 280 -21.61 10.70 -14.61
CA GLY A 280 -21.03 9.60 -13.82
C GLY A 280 -20.91 9.92 -12.32
N GLY A 281 -21.90 10.62 -11.76
CA GLY A 281 -21.88 11.09 -10.36
C GLY A 281 -20.90 12.23 -10.04
N THR A 282 -20.19 12.76 -11.05
CA THR A 282 -19.23 13.86 -10.89
C THR A 282 -19.80 15.16 -11.44
N THR A 283 -19.56 16.28 -10.75
CA THR A 283 -19.97 17.62 -11.23
C THR A 283 -19.02 18.14 -12.31
N VAL A 284 -19.57 18.48 -13.47
CA VAL A 284 -18.84 18.96 -14.66
C VAL A 284 -19.46 20.26 -15.16
N TYR A 285 -18.63 21.20 -15.59
CA TYR A 285 -19.03 22.47 -16.21
C TYR A 285 -18.53 22.47 -17.66
N ASP A 286 -19.40 22.79 -18.61
CA ASP A 286 -19.02 22.97 -20.01
C ASP A 286 -18.48 24.38 -20.22
N LEU A 287 -17.23 24.50 -20.66
CA LEU A 287 -16.55 25.79 -20.84
C LEU A 287 -16.64 26.30 -22.29
N ARG A 288 -17.30 25.57 -23.18
CA ARG A 288 -17.35 25.88 -24.62
C ARG A 288 -18.43 26.91 -25.00
N GLY A 289 -19.36 27.21 -24.08
CA GLY A 289 -20.47 28.14 -24.29
C GLY A 289 -21.83 27.53 -24.00
#